data_AF-A0A0E3Z9R1-F1
#
_entry.id   AF-A0A0E3Z9R1-F1
#
_cell.length_a   1.000
_cell.length_b   1.000
_cell.length_c   1.000
_cell.angle_alpha   90.00
_cell.angle_beta   90.00
_cell.angle_gamma   90.00
#
_symmetry.space_group_name_H-M   'P 1'
#
loop_
_entity.id
_entity.type
_entity.pdbx_description
1 polymer ?
#
loop_
_entity_poly.entity_id
_entity_poly.type
_entity_poly.pdbx_seq_one_letter_code
_entity_poly.pdbx_strand_id
1 'polypeptide(L)'
;MKKISIFFILLSLISFSSKIKLSLNENYTATMTNDKALISVIFKDKLEENKLQNELNLLNSKLTFLNYENDTKEKIGSYTAKIVLNKGYDIYKKRTAKTEKEAIQDLILDLKDIKGAKLVSFDIEKKYDIDKCKINKKYLVEVDNLNKINNILDVLKKYNGNISNPKYVSNDATNLYSKILSKTDLKAKNIANILGYKLQDNIDIEELKDNKHIYFDRAMYLSESNSNFKVDDAKTTLNANVTYTLVNNAKDEYKSSIKIYGTATEYITPKSVNIQITVDNDEILNQLKEYDFKTKVYNTYEEVEKIPTENYIQIKLEASKINDMEYLINNIDSLTIKAKSEKKVNEILNETINKFKKHGITVIVKEKNIIQDEKEIRQKKVYHVLSLNVNSMEKFNKIYLDLVNKGIKNIDLKYEIDDSTVYQKALYNALDKLKTFKGYSIRSIKEIKDDSDYYDIPVKLTRNIIVEAGIER
;
A
#
# COMPACT_ATOMS: atom_id res chain seq x y z
N MET A 1 -25.81 10.79 53.22
CA MET A 1 -25.59 10.95 51.77
C MET A 1 -26.55 10.01 51.04
N LYS A 2 -27.44 10.59 50.22
CA LYS A 2 -28.57 9.92 49.56
C LYS A 2 -28.06 8.88 48.55
N LYS A 3 -28.30 7.59 48.79
CA LYS A 3 -28.17 6.57 47.74
C LYS A 3 -29.48 6.51 46.95
N ILE A 4 -29.31 6.84 45.69
CA ILE A 4 -30.28 6.89 44.61
C ILE A 4 -31.05 5.56 44.54
N SER A 5 -32.33 5.58 44.93
CA SER A 5 -33.31 4.56 44.54
C SER A 5 -33.84 4.94 43.16
N ILE A 6 -33.33 4.33 42.09
CA ILE A 6 -33.97 4.40 40.78
C ILE A 6 -35.16 3.45 40.80
N PHE A 7 -36.29 4.01 41.22
CA PHE A 7 -37.52 4.03 40.45
C PHE A 7 -37.89 2.74 39.67
N PHE A 8 -38.50 1.79 40.38
CA PHE A 8 -39.52 0.91 39.80
C PHE A 8 -40.79 1.75 39.56
N ILE A 9 -40.91 2.43 38.40
CA ILE A 9 -42.23 2.88 37.92
C ILE A 9 -42.90 1.70 37.22
N LEU A 10 -44.07 1.36 37.76
CA LEU A 10 -45.22 0.75 37.08
C LEU A 10 -45.22 1.01 35.54
N LEU A 11 -44.91 -0.02 34.75
CA LEU A 11 -45.26 -0.07 33.32
C LEU A 11 -46.80 -0.19 33.20
N SER A 12 -47.53 0.91 33.27
CA SER A 12 -48.93 0.94 32.85
C SER A 12 -49.02 1.34 31.38
N LEU A 13 -49.35 0.34 30.55
CA LEU A 13 -49.87 0.43 29.17
C LEU A 13 -49.02 1.22 28.17
N ILE A 14 -47.85 0.68 27.86
CA ILE A 14 -47.20 0.95 26.58
C ILE A 14 -47.83 0.00 25.56
N SER A 15 -48.63 0.52 24.63
CA SER A 15 -49.04 -0.26 23.46
C SER A 15 -47.82 -0.50 22.57
N PHE A 16 -47.57 -1.75 22.25
CA PHE A 16 -46.37 -2.22 21.60
C PHE A 16 -46.79 -2.89 20.29
N SER A 17 -46.00 -2.77 19.21
CA SER A 17 -46.32 -3.56 18.01
C SER A 17 -46.14 -5.06 18.32
N SER A 18 -46.81 -5.92 17.57
CA SER A 18 -46.51 -7.37 17.58
C SER A 18 -45.05 -7.64 17.21
N LYS A 19 -44.45 -6.77 16.37
CA LYS A 19 -43.10 -6.94 15.83
C LYS A 19 -42.39 -5.60 15.72
N ILE A 20 -41.15 -5.54 16.21
CA ILE A 20 -40.24 -4.40 16.02
C ILE A 20 -39.04 -4.87 15.21
N LYS A 21 -38.63 -4.06 14.22
CA LYS A 21 -37.30 -4.19 13.61
C LYS A 21 -36.28 -3.37 14.39
N LEU A 22 -35.22 -4.02 14.87
CA LEU A 22 -34.12 -3.39 15.59
C LEU A 22 -32.84 -3.48 14.75
N SER A 23 -32.33 -2.34 14.28
CA SER A 23 -31.07 -2.27 13.52
C SER A 23 -29.96 -1.64 14.37
N LEU A 24 -28.89 -2.40 14.61
CA LEU A 24 -27.75 -2.03 15.44
C LEU A 24 -26.47 -1.94 14.60
N ASN A 25 -25.69 -0.88 14.79
CA ASN A 25 -24.39 -0.73 14.12
C ASN A 25 -23.27 -1.14 15.06
N GLU A 26 -22.34 -1.96 14.59
CA GLU A 26 -21.18 -2.36 15.39
C GLU A 26 -19.92 -2.39 14.53
N ASN A 27 -18.82 -1.89 15.10
CA ASN A 27 -17.51 -1.92 14.50
C ASN A 27 -16.62 -2.87 15.32
N TYR A 28 -15.95 -3.80 14.66
CA TYR A 28 -15.00 -4.68 15.31
C TYR A 28 -13.66 -4.65 14.59
N THR A 29 -12.61 -4.27 15.32
CA THR A 29 -11.23 -4.35 14.84
C THR A 29 -10.53 -5.51 15.52
N ALA A 30 -10.02 -6.44 14.73
CA ALA A 30 -9.23 -7.55 15.24
C ALA A 30 -7.82 -7.54 14.65
N THR A 31 -6.89 -8.06 15.44
CA THR A 31 -5.54 -8.39 14.99
C THR A 31 -5.55 -9.88 14.68
N MET A 32 -5.51 -10.21 13.39
CA MET A 32 -5.65 -11.56 12.86
C MET A 32 -4.27 -12.10 12.54
N THR A 33 -4.01 -13.32 12.99
CA THR A 33 -2.79 -14.03 12.63
C THR A 33 -2.83 -14.31 11.13
N ASN A 34 -1.72 -14.06 10.44
CA ASN A 34 -1.62 -14.46 9.05
C ASN A 34 -1.42 -15.97 9.01
N ASP A 35 -2.26 -16.67 8.27
CA ASP A 35 -2.24 -18.14 8.21
C ASP A 35 -1.38 -18.62 7.03
N LYS A 36 -1.34 -17.83 5.96
CA LYS A 36 -0.61 -18.17 4.74
C LYS A 36 -0.03 -16.94 4.06
N ALA A 37 0.98 -17.15 3.23
CA ALA A 37 1.47 -16.15 2.29
C ALA A 37 1.31 -16.65 0.86
N LEU A 38 0.98 -15.73 -0.03
CA LEU A 38 0.83 -15.94 -1.46
C LEU A 38 1.91 -15.16 -2.18
N ILE A 39 2.81 -15.87 -2.86
CA ILE A 39 3.96 -15.27 -3.54
C ILE A 39 3.79 -15.52 -5.03
N SER A 40 3.54 -14.48 -5.81
CA SER A 40 3.60 -14.62 -7.27
C SER A 40 5.07 -14.64 -7.71
N VAL A 41 5.44 -15.57 -8.57
CA VAL A 41 6.81 -15.73 -9.06
C VAL A 41 6.78 -15.99 -10.56
N ILE A 42 7.69 -15.34 -11.28
CA ILE A 42 7.81 -15.47 -12.73
C ILE A 42 9.16 -16.13 -13.03
N PHE A 43 9.14 -17.27 -13.72
CA PHE A 43 10.35 -17.97 -14.15
C PHE A 43 10.55 -17.84 -15.66
N LYS A 44 11.81 -17.73 -16.09
CA LYS A 44 12.22 -17.76 -17.51
C LYS A 44 12.24 -19.21 -18.01
N ASP A 45 12.04 -19.41 -19.32
CA ASP A 45 11.76 -20.67 -20.05
C ASP A 45 12.53 -21.97 -19.69
N LYS A 46 13.62 -21.93 -18.94
CA LYS A 46 14.37 -23.13 -18.49
C LYS A 46 14.25 -23.33 -16.97
N LEU A 47 13.05 -23.68 -16.52
CA LEU A 47 12.78 -24.06 -15.13
C LEU A 47 12.70 -25.59 -14.98
N GLU A 48 13.48 -26.17 -14.06
CA GLU A 48 13.33 -27.57 -13.64
C GLU A 48 12.14 -27.70 -12.67
N GLU A 49 10.92 -27.62 -13.20
CA GLU A 49 9.67 -27.55 -12.43
C GLU A 49 9.53 -28.67 -11.38
N ASN A 50 9.84 -29.91 -11.75
CA ASN A 50 9.76 -31.05 -10.84
C ASN A 50 10.69 -30.92 -9.64
N LYS A 51 11.88 -30.34 -9.85
CA LYS A 51 12.88 -30.19 -8.79
C LYS A 51 12.53 -29.03 -7.86
N LEU A 52 12.06 -27.92 -8.43
CA LEU A 52 11.52 -26.81 -7.66
C LEU A 52 10.31 -27.24 -6.83
N GLN A 53 9.36 -27.97 -7.43
CA GLN A 53 8.19 -28.49 -6.74
C GLN A 53 8.59 -29.36 -5.55
N ASN A 54 9.57 -30.26 -5.73
CA ASN A 54 10.05 -31.12 -4.65
C ASN A 54 10.70 -30.33 -3.51
N GLU A 55 11.53 -29.33 -3.81
CA GLU A 55 12.13 -28.45 -2.80
C GLU A 55 11.07 -27.62 -2.04
N LEU A 56 10.05 -27.12 -2.73
CA LEU A 56 8.95 -26.38 -2.10
C LEU A 56 8.05 -27.28 -1.24
N ASN A 57 7.77 -28.51 -1.69
CA ASN A 57 7.00 -29.48 -0.92
C ASN A 57 7.68 -29.82 0.41
N LEU A 58 9.02 -29.97 0.44
CA LEU A 58 9.79 -30.17 1.68
C LEU A 58 9.67 -28.99 2.67
N LEU A 59 9.35 -27.81 2.15
CA LEU A 59 9.10 -26.60 2.93
C LEU A 59 7.62 -26.40 3.27
N ASN A 60 6.75 -27.39 3.02
CA ASN A 60 5.29 -27.30 3.16
C ASN A 60 4.73 -26.10 2.38
N SER A 61 5.11 -25.99 1.11
CA SER A 61 4.60 -24.95 0.21
C SER A 61 4.18 -25.56 -1.11
N LYS A 62 3.14 -24.97 -1.69
CA LYS A 62 2.53 -25.44 -2.93
C LYS A 62 2.81 -24.47 -4.06
N LEU A 63 3.43 -24.96 -5.12
CA LEU A 63 3.58 -24.24 -6.37
C LEU A 63 2.39 -24.54 -7.29
N THR A 64 1.73 -23.49 -7.78
CA THR A 64 0.60 -23.58 -8.70
C THR A 64 0.90 -22.76 -9.95
N PHE A 65 0.86 -23.39 -11.12
CA PHE A 65 0.96 -22.65 -12.39
C PHE A 65 -0.29 -21.78 -12.56
N LEU A 66 -0.09 -20.48 -12.84
CA LEU A 66 -1.19 -19.56 -13.07
C LEU A 66 -1.45 -19.39 -14.56
N ASN A 67 -0.46 -18.83 -15.26
CA ASN A 67 -0.53 -18.51 -16.67
C ASN A 67 0.86 -18.22 -17.23
N TYR A 68 0.93 -18.05 -18.53
CA TYR A 68 2.07 -17.44 -19.17
C TYR A 68 1.98 -15.92 -19.03
N GLU A 69 3.08 -15.29 -18.63
CA GLU A 69 3.22 -13.84 -18.56
C GLU A 69 4.22 -13.40 -19.61
N ASN A 70 3.76 -12.54 -20.53
CA ASN A 70 4.62 -11.94 -21.53
C ASN A 70 5.39 -10.81 -20.86
N ASP A 71 6.68 -11.03 -20.57
CA ASP A 71 7.55 -9.93 -20.17
C ASP A 71 8.05 -9.25 -21.45
N THR A 72 7.43 -8.14 -21.81
CA THR A 72 7.85 -7.27 -22.92
C THR A 72 9.13 -6.55 -22.54
N LYS A 73 10.24 -7.27 -22.59
CA LYS A 73 11.59 -6.73 -22.35
C LYS A 73 12.61 -7.16 -23.39
N GLU A 74 12.19 -7.16 -24.64
CA GLU A 74 13.13 -6.86 -25.71
C GLU A 74 12.42 -5.95 -26.70
N LYS A 75 12.54 -4.65 -26.43
CA LYS A 75 12.36 -3.66 -27.47
C LYS A 75 13.43 -3.99 -28.51
N ILE A 76 13.05 -4.61 -29.62
CA ILE A 76 13.96 -4.71 -30.76
C ILE A 76 14.17 -3.26 -31.18
N GLY A 77 15.34 -2.74 -30.85
CA GLY A 77 15.68 -1.38 -31.19
C GLY A 77 15.76 -1.30 -32.70
N SER A 78 14.83 -0.60 -33.33
CA SER A 78 15.01 -0.20 -34.72
C SER A 78 15.87 1.06 -34.71
N TYR A 79 17.02 1.02 -35.36
CA TYR A 79 17.93 2.15 -35.43
C TYR A 79 17.52 3.02 -36.60
N THR A 80 17.19 4.27 -36.31
CA THR A 80 16.87 5.26 -37.31
C THR A 80 18.07 6.17 -37.50
N ALA A 81 18.83 6.00 -38.58
CA ALA A 81 19.90 6.92 -38.96
C ALA A 81 19.32 8.07 -39.80
N LYS A 82 19.63 9.31 -39.42
CA LYS A 82 19.25 10.55 -40.08
C LYS A 82 20.51 11.33 -40.43
N ILE A 83 20.55 11.90 -41.63
CA ILE A 83 21.66 12.77 -42.05
C ILE A 83 21.13 13.97 -42.82
N VAL A 84 21.77 15.12 -42.61
CA VAL A 84 21.50 16.38 -43.31
C VAL A 84 22.79 16.89 -43.94
N LEU A 85 22.74 17.14 -45.25
CA LEU A 85 23.86 17.63 -46.07
C LEU A 85 23.51 18.96 -46.74
N ASN A 86 24.47 19.90 -46.85
CA ASN A 86 24.20 21.29 -47.27
C ASN A 86 24.09 21.56 -48.78
N LYS A 87 24.13 20.55 -49.66
CA LYS A 87 24.32 20.75 -51.10
C LYS A 87 22.98 20.82 -51.84
N GLY A 88 22.62 21.99 -52.38
CA GLY A 88 21.59 22.17 -53.42
C GLY A 88 20.14 21.91 -52.99
N TYR A 89 19.73 22.43 -51.84
CA TYR A 89 18.46 22.20 -51.10
C TYR A 89 18.54 20.98 -50.15
N ASP A 90 18.95 21.26 -48.90
CA ASP A 90 19.06 20.38 -47.72
C ASP A 90 18.58 18.94 -47.89
N ILE A 91 19.51 18.04 -48.22
CA ILE A 91 19.21 16.62 -48.41
C ILE A 91 19.02 15.98 -47.03
N TYR A 92 17.76 15.70 -46.68
CA TYR A 92 17.37 14.89 -45.52
C TYR A 92 17.18 13.43 -45.95
N LYS A 93 17.94 12.51 -45.36
CA LYS A 93 17.73 11.06 -45.53
C LYS A 93 17.54 10.39 -44.18
N LYS A 94 16.58 9.49 -44.10
CA LYS A 94 16.20 8.73 -42.90
C LYS A 94 16.02 7.26 -43.25
N ARG A 95 16.70 6.37 -42.52
CA ARG A 95 16.60 4.90 -42.68
C ARG A 95 16.42 4.23 -41.34
N THR A 96 15.57 3.21 -41.28
CA THR A 96 15.25 2.45 -40.07
C THR A 96 15.58 0.97 -40.28
N ALA A 97 16.48 0.39 -39.48
CA ALA A 97 16.88 -1.02 -39.58
C ALA A 97 16.97 -1.70 -38.20
N LYS A 98 17.17 -3.02 -38.16
CA LYS A 98 17.18 -3.81 -36.90
C LYS A 98 18.47 -3.63 -36.10
N THR A 99 19.56 -3.29 -36.77
CA THR A 99 20.83 -2.95 -36.13
C THR A 99 21.30 -1.58 -36.58
N GLU A 100 22.11 -0.95 -35.73
CA GLU A 100 22.77 0.32 -36.04
C GLU A 100 23.59 0.23 -37.32
N LYS A 101 24.34 -0.87 -37.45
CA LYS A 101 25.17 -1.16 -38.61
C LYS A 101 24.36 -1.25 -39.90
N GLU A 102 23.23 -1.95 -39.89
CA GLU A 102 22.35 -2.03 -41.07
C GLU A 102 21.75 -0.65 -41.41
N ALA A 103 21.31 0.12 -40.41
CA ALA A 103 20.73 1.44 -40.63
C ALA A 103 21.75 2.40 -41.26
N ILE A 104 23.00 2.30 -40.82
CA ILE A 104 24.15 3.01 -41.38
C ILE A 104 24.46 2.54 -42.81
N GLN A 105 24.51 1.22 -43.06
CA GLN A 105 24.84 0.65 -44.37
C GLN A 105 23.80 1.02 -45.44
N ASP A 106 22.50 0.95 -45.10
CA ASP A 106 21.43 1.35 -45.99
C ASP A 106 21.51 2.85 -46.33
N LEU A 107 21.88 3.67 -45.34
CA LEU A 107 22.09 5.11 -45.55
C LEU A 107 23.34 5.39 -46.41
N ILE A 108 24.41 4.62 -46.24
CA ILE A 108 25.63 4.71 -47.07
C ILE A 108 25.31 4.40 -48.53
N LEU A 109 24.51 3.37 -48.80
CA LEU A 109 24.10 3.00 -50.16
C LEU A 109 23.40 4.15 -50.89
N ASP A 110 22.52 4.88 -50.22
CA ASP A 110 21.80 6.03 -50.79
C ASP A 110 22.70 7.26 -51.06
N LEU A 111 23.85 7.34 -50.40
CA LEU A 111 24.70 8.54 -50.36
C LEU A 111 26.04 8.36 -51.07
N LYS A 112 26.32 7.16 -51.59
CA LYS A 112 27.62 6.77 -52.15
C LYS A 112 28.11 7.67 -53.28
N ASP A 113 27.20 8.27 -54.03
CA ASP A 113 27.51 9.12 -55.18
C ASP A 113 27.58 10.62 -54.84
N ILE A 114 27.31 11.01 -53.58
CA ILE A 114 27.29 12.42 -53.17
C ILE A 114 28.70 12.89 -52.80
N LYS A 115 29.36 13.58 -53.74
CA LYS A 115 30.71 14.14 -53.54
C LYS A 115 30.71 15.63 -53.19
N GLY A 116 31.60 16.01 -52.27
CA GLY A 116 31.87 17.41 -51.92
C GLY A 116 30.75 18.09 -51.13
N ALA A 117 29.94 17.31 -50.41
CA ALA A 117 28.95 17.83 -49.47
C ALA A 117 29.59 18.14 -48.10
N LYS A 118 28.91 18.99 -47.31
CA LYS A 118 29.22 19.21 -45.89
C LYS A 118 28.20 18.49 -45.03
N LEU A 119 28.64 17.84 -43.94
CA LEU A 119 27.74 17.25 -42.95
C LEU A 119 27.23 18.35 -42.04
N VAL A 120 25.92 18.57 -42.02
CA VAL A 120 25.27 19.55 -41.14
C VAL A 120 24.85 18.87 -39.84
N SER A 121 24.21 17.71 -39.94
CA SER A 121 23.87 16.89 -38.79
C SER A 121 23.80 15.41 -39.16
N PHE A 122 24.16 14.57 -38.20
CA PHE A 122 23.93 13.14 -38.23
C PHE A 122 23.37 12.74 -36.88
N ASP A 123 22.30 11.96 -36.90
CA ASP A 123 21.63 11.50 -35.69
C ASP A 123 21.24 10.04 -35.88
N ILE A 124 21.56 9.21 -34.90
CA ILE A 124 21.07 7.83 -34.84
C ILE A 124 20.15 7.74 -33.64
N GLU A 125 18.87 7.59 -33.93
CA GLU A 125 17.86 7.39 -32.93
C GLU A 125 17.56 5.91 -32.82
N LYS A 126 17.86 5.30 -31.67
CA LYS A 126 17.34 3.97 -31.36
C LYS A 126 15.85 4.10 -31.03
N LYS A 127 15.01 3.79 -32.01
CA LYS A 127 13.57 3.62 -31.82
C LYS A 127 13.29 2.23 -31.30
N TYR A 128 12.18 2.09 -30.61
CA TYR A 128 11.79 0.85 -29.97
C TYR A 128 10.42 0.47 -30.51
N ASP A 129 10.40 -0.39 -31.52
CA ASP A 129 9.17 -0.98 -32.04
C ASP A 129 8.99 -2.39 -31.45
N ILE A 130 7.76 -2.71 -31.06
CA ILE A 130 7.18 -3.94 -30.45
C ILE A 130 7.58 -5.21 -31.23
N ASP A 131 7.76 -6.44 -30.72
CA ASP A 131 8.00 -7.09 -29.42
C ASP A 131 8.61 -8.46 -29.76
N LYS A 132 9.69 -8.90 -29.10
CA LYS A 132 10.01 -10.33 -29.04
C LYS A 132 9.43 -10.88 -27.73
N CYS A 133 8.36 -11.65 -27.82
CA CYS A 133 7.76 -12.28 -26.65
C CYS A 133 8.71 -13.34 -26.08
N LYS A 134 9.27 -13.10 -24.89
CA LYS A 134 9.79 -14.18 -24.03
C LYS A 134 8.60 -14.70 -23.24
N ILE A 135 8.23 -15.95 -23.48
CA ILE A 135 7.14 -16.62 -22.76
C ILE A 135 7.69 -16.93 -21.36
N ASN A 136 7.32 -16.15 -20.35
CA ASN A 136 7.64 -16.51 -18.97
C ASN A 136 6.48 -17.27 -18.36
N LYS A 137 6.78 -18.16 -17.43
CA LYS A 137 5.76 -18.90 -16.68
C LYS A 137 5.55 -18.22 -15.34
N LYS A 138 4.31 -17.78 -15.09
CA LYS A 138 3.89 -17.21 -13.82
C LYS A 138 3.30 -18.32 -12.95
N TYR A 139 3.78 -18.39 -11.73
CA TYR A 139 3.31 -19.32 -10.71
C TYR A 139 2.89 -18.55 -9.46
N LEU A 140 2.02 -19.17 -8.68
CA LEU A 140 1.69 -18.79 -7.32
C LEU A 140 2.32 -19.82 -6.38
N VAL A 141 3.07 -19.35 -5.39
CA VAL A 141 3.57 -20.17 -4.29
C VAL A 141 2.72 -19.86 -3.07
N GLU A 142 1.96 -20.86 -2.62
CA GLU A 142 1.23 -20.81 -1.36
C GLU A 142 2.14 -21.33 -0.25
N VAL A 143 2.34 -20.49 0.76
CA VAL A 143 3.20 -20.76 1.92
C VAL A 143 2.32 -20.89 3.15
N ASP A 144 2.11 -22.13 3.60
CA ASP A 144 1.27 -22.41 4.77
C ASP A 144 2.05 -22.28 6.10
N ASN A 145 3.39 -22.32 6.05
CA ASN A 145 4.23 -22.11 7.23
C ASN A 145 5.09 -20.86 7.06
N LEU A 146 4.62 -19.73 7.61
CA LEU A 146 5.27 -18.43 7.50
C LEU A 146 6.69 -18.40 8.06
N ASN A 147 7.06 -19.27 9.00
CA ASN A 147 8.43 -19.33 9.52
C ASN A 147 9.44 -19.81 8.46
N LYS A 148 8.97 -20.52 7.43
CA LYS A 148 9.80 -21.01 6.33
C LYS A 148 9.86 -20.05 5.14
N ILE A 149 9.20 -18.88 5.21
CA ILE A 149 9.07 -17.97 4.07
C ILE A 149 10.41 -17.52 3.50
N ASN A 150 11.41 -17.27 4.36
CA ASN A 150 12.76 -16.91 3.90
C ASN A 150 13.42 -18.06 3.12
N ASN A 151 13.33 -19.28 3.62
CA ASN A 151 13.87 -20.47 2.94
C ASN A 151 13.17 -20.69 1.58
N ILE A 152 11.86 -20.43 1.52
CA ILE A 152 11.08 -20.53 0.28
C ILE A 152 11.54 -19.45 -0.71
N LEU A 153 11.70 -18.20 -0.26
CA LEU A 153 12.23 -17.12 -1.09
C LEU A 153 13.63 -17.45 -1.62
N ASP A 154 14.49 -18.05 -0.81
CA ASP A 154 15.84 -18.47 -1.21
C ASP A 154 15.80 -19.60 -2.25
N VAL A 155 14.92 -20.58 -2.09
CA VAL A 155 14.64 -21.60 -3.11
C VAL A 155 14.16 -20.92 -4.40
N LEU A 156 13.16 -20.03 -4.35
CA LEU A 156 12.66 -19.35 -5.55
C LEU A 156 13.74 -18.52 -6.26
N LYS A 157 14.63 -17.85 -5.51
CA LYS A 157 15.78 -17.11 -6.06
C LYS A 157 16.82 -18.04 -6.68
N LYS A 158 17.12 -19.18 -6.05
CA LYS A 158 18.03 -20.21 -6.59
C LYS A 158 17.60 -20.68 -7.98
N TYR A 159 16.30 -20.71 -8.26
CA TYR A 159 15.74 -21.05 -9.57
C TYR A 159 15.54 -19.83 -10.49
N ASN A 160 16.18 -18.68 -10.21
CA ASN A 160 16.07 -17.44 -10.97
C ASN A 160 14.63 -16.90 -11.11
N GLY A 161 13.78 -17.15 -10.11
CA GLY A 161 12.44 -16.58 -10.06
C GLY A 161 12.48 -15.08 -9.84
N ASN A 162 11.74 -14.33 -10.67
CA ASN A 162 11.39 -12.95 -10.37
C ASN A 162 10.19 -12.95 -9.41
N ILE A 163 10.44 -12.63 -8.15
CA ILE A 163 9.50 -12.83 -7.05
C ILE A 163 8.78 -11.51 -6.75
N SER A 164 7.46 -11.52 -6.79
CA SER A 164 6.66 -10.40 -6.28
C SER A 164 6.67 -10.37 -4.75
N ASN A 165 6.32 -9.22 -4.19
CA ASN A 165 6.02 -9.08 -2.78
C ASN A 165 5.02 -10.14 -2.28
N PRO A 166 5.32 -10.88 -1.20
CA PRO A 166 4.37 -11.81 -0.59
C PRO A 166 3.10 -11.08 -0.13
N LYS A 167 1.94 -11.63 -0.49
CA LYS A 167 0.62 -11.23 0.01
C LYS A 167 0.25 -12.14 1.17
N TYR A 168 0.14 -11.59 2.37
CA TYR A 168 -0.27 -12.35 3.54
C TYR A 168 -1.79 -12.42 3.62
N VAL A 169 -2.31 -13.61 3.92
CA VAL A 169 -3.75 -13.88 3.99
C VAL A 169 -4.07 -14.47 5.36
N SER A 170 -5.14 -13.96 5.95
CA SER A 170 -5.76 -14.52 7.16
C SER A 170 -7.13 -15.06 6.81
N ASN A 171 -7.42 -16.30 7.23
CA ASN A 171 -8.70 -16.96 6.96
C ASN A 171 -9.75 -16.68 8.06
N ASP A 172 -9.42 -15.96 9.13
CA ASP A 172 -10.24 -15.88 10.34
C ASP A 172 -11.44 -14.90 10.24
N ALA A 173 -11.91 -14.58 9.03
CA ALA A 173 -13.00 -13.63 8.81
C ALA A 173 -14.31 -14.07 9.49
N THR A 174 -14.56 -15.38 9.57
CA THR A 174 -15.72 -15.97 10.26
C THR A 174 -15.71 -15.64 11.76
N ASN A 175 -14.54 -15.51 12.39
CA ASN A 175 -14.42 -15.12 13.79
C ASN A 175 -14.89 -13.68 14.01
N LEU A 176 -14.66 -12.77 13.05
CA LEU A 176 -15.10 -11.37 13.14
C LEU A 176 -16.62 -11.24 13.21
N TYR A 177 -17.36 -11.92 12.33
CA TYR A 177 -18.83 -11.91 12.36
C TYR A 177 -19.36 -12.50 13.66
N SER A 178 -18.77 -13.59 14.15
CA SER A 178 -19.19 -14.19 15.43
C SER A 178 -19.04 -13.21 16.60
N LYS A 179 -18.01 -12.36 16.59
CA LYS A 179 -17.79 -11.32 17.60
C LYS A 179 -18.79 -10.17 17.46
N ILE A 180 -19.03 -9.68 16.24
CA ILE A 180 -20.07 -8.66 15.99
C ILE A 180 -21.44 -9.17 16.44
N LEU A 181 -21.79 -10.42 16.11
CA LEU A 181 -23.03 -11.05 16.53
C LEU A 181 -23.10 -11.17 18.06
N SER A 182 -22.04 -11.61 18.73
CA SER A 182 -22.06 -11.73 20.20
C SER A 182 -22.29 -10.38 20.91
N LYS A 183 -21.71 -9.29 20.39
CA LYS A 183 -21.89 -7.94 20.95
C LYS A 183 -23.29 -7.39 20.67
N THR A 184 -23.74 -7.50 19.42
CA THR A 184 -25.06 -6.99 19.01
C THR A 184 -26.20 -7.81 19.61
N ASP A 185 -26.04 -9.11 19.80
CA ASP A 185 -27.02 -9.99 20.46
C ASP A 185 -27.21 -9.61 21.93
N LEU A 186 -26.13 -9.32 22.66
CA LEU A 186 -26.23 -8.82 24.04
C LEU A 186 -26.95 -7.48 24.11
N LYS A 187 -26.63 -6.54 23.21
CA LYS A 187 -27.33 -5.25 23.08
C LYS A 187 -28.81 -5.46 22.76
N ALA A 188 -29.13 -6.33 21.81
CA ALA A 188 -30.49 -6.63 21.39
C ALA A 188 -31.32 -7.28 22.51
N LYS A 189 -30.74 -8.22 23.27
CA LYS A 189 -31.36 -8.82 24.47
C LYS A 189 -31.69 -7.77 25.54
N ASN A 190 -30.77 -6.84 25.78
CA ASN A 190 -31.01 -5.76 26.73
C ASN A 190 -32.16 -4.84 26.27
N ILE A 191 -32.22 -4.51 24.98
CA ILE A 191 -33.31 -3.70 24.41
C ILE A 191 -34.63 -4.47 24.46
N ALA A 192 -34.63 -5.75 24.10
CA ALA A 192 -35.80 -6.62 24.20
C ALA A 192 -36.33 -6.65 25.63
N ASN A 193 -35.46 -6.76 26.63
CA ASN A 193 -35.83 -6.70 28.04
C ASN A 193 -36.42 -5.34 28.44
N ILE A 194 -35.81 -4.22 28.01
CA ILE A 194 -36.32 -2.86 28.28
C ILE A 194 -37.73 -2.68 27.70
N LEU A 195 -37.99 -3.25 26.52
CA LEU A 195 -39.25 -3.13 25.81
C LEU A 195 -40.28 -4.22 26.19
N GLY A 196 -39.88 -5.26 26.90
CA GLY A 196 -40.73 -6.43 27.19
C GLY A 196 -41.01 -7.33 25.96
N TYR A 197 -40.07 -7.44 25.02
CA TYR A 197 -40.15 -8.28 23.83
C TYR A 197 -39.27 -9.53 23.96
N LYS A 198 -39.51 -10.50 23.07
CA LYS A 198 -38.60 -11.63 22.84
C LYS A 198 -37.83 -11.44 21.55
N LEU A 199 -36.56 -11.84 21.53
CA LEU A 199 -35.77 -11.91 20.32
C LEU A 199 -36.27 -13.09 19.46
N GLN A 200 -36.45 -12.88 18.16
CA GLN A 200 -36.71 -13.96 17.21
C GLN A 200 -35.38 -14.44 16.59
N ASP A 201 -35.28 -15.72 16.24
CA ASP A 201 -34.04 -16.35 15.73
C ASP A 201 -33.58 -15.83 14.35
N ASN A 202 -34.40 -15.01 13.68
CA ASN A 202 -34.08 -14.46 12.37
C ASN A 202 -33.22 -13.19 12.53
N ILE A 203 -31.99 -13.25 12.02
CA ILE A 203 -31.01 -12.16 12.04
C ILE A 203 -30.59 -11.86 10.60
N ASP A 204 -30.76 -10.60 10.19
CA ASP A 204 -30.26 -10.11 8.90
C ASP A 204 -28.99 -9.28 9.14
N ILE A 205 -27.91 -9.57 8.41
CA ILE A 205 -26.64 -8.85 8.51
C ILE A 205 -26.40 -8.11 7.19
N GLU A 206 -26.28 -6.78 7.27
CA GLU A 206 -25.89 -5.93 6.14
C GLU A 206 -24.48 -5.38 6.38
N GLU A 207 -23.56 -5.71 5.48
CA GLU A 207 -22.20 -5.16 5.50
C GLU A 207 -22.20 -3.71 4.98
N LEU A 208 -21.50 -2.83 5.70
CA LEU A 208 -21.32 -1.45 5.26
C LEU A 208 -20.10 -1.37 4.31
N LYS A 209 -20.24 -0.60 3.22
CA LYS A 209 -19.31 -0.53 2.06
C LYS A 209 -17.84 -0.18 2.36
N ASP A 210 -17.48 0.13 3.59
CA ASP A 210 -16.11 0.48 4.02
C ASP A 210 -15.33 -0.70 4.63
N ASN A 211 -15.80 -1.94 4.43
CA ASN A 211 -15.03 -3.13 4.79
C ASN A 211 -13.78 -3.22 3.91
N LYS A 212 -12.66 -2.69 4.40
CA LYS A 212 -11.35 -2.94 3.79
C LYS A 212 -11.02 -4.42 4.02
N HIS A 213 -11.22 -5.27 3.02
CA HIS A 213 -10.49 -6.55 2.96
C HIS A 213 -9.02 -6.21 2.75
N ILE A 214 -8.24 -6.22 3.83
CA ILE A 214 -6.85 -5.82 3.75
C ILE A 214 -6.03 -7.00 3.26
N TYR A 215 -5.86 -7.08 1.96
CA TYR A 215 -4.68 -7.71 1.38
C TYR A 215 -3.52 -6.73 1.58
N PHE A 216 -2.54 -7.09 2.41
CA PHE A 216 -1.32 -6.29 2.52
C PHE A 216 -0.35 -6.71 1.41
N ASP A 217 -0.18 -5.85 0.41
CA ASP A 217 1.00 -5.86 -0.46
C ASP A 217 2.19 -5.28 0.31
N ARG A 218 3.01 -6.13 0.96
CA ARG A 218 4.22 -5.66 1.67
C ARG A 218 5.48 -5.93 0.87
N ALA A 219 6.27 -4.88 0.63
CA ALA A 219 7.63 -5.03 0.15
C ALA A 219 8.50 -5.73 1.18
N MET A 220 9.09 -6.87 0.81
CA MET A 220 10.20 -7.46 1.56
C MET A 220 11.50 -7.19 0.81
N TYR A 221 12.28 -6.25 1.35
CA TYR A 221 13.72 -6.31 1.20
C TYR A 221 14.28 -6.72 2.56
N LEU A 222 14.99 -7.85 2.62
CA LEU A 222 16.01 -8.04 3.66
C LEU A 222 17.05 -9.07 3.19
N SER A 223 18.29 -8.61 3.26
CA SER A 223 19.53 -9.37 3.15
C SER A 223 19.81 -10.08 4.48
N GLU A 224 20.19 -11.35 4.35
CA GLU A 224 20.99 -12.15 5.30
C GLU A 224 20.35 -12.57 6.66
N SER A 225 20.01 -13.86 6.71
CA SER A 225 20.32 -14.82 7.80
C SER A 225 19.94 -14.49 9.25
N ASN A 226 18.80 -13.85 9.51
CA ASN A 226 18.15 -13.92 10.83
C ASN A 226 16.83 -14.70 10.75
N SER A 227 16.80 -15.87 11.38
CA SER A 227 15.73 -16.89 11.33
C SER A 227 14.44 -16.55 12.10
N ASN A 228 14.22 -15.29 12.50
CA ASN A 228 13.07 -14.89 13.31
C ASN A 228 12.30 -13.71 12.68
N PHE A 229 11.99 -13.79 11.39
CA PHE A 229 11.05 -12.84 10.77
C PHE A 229 9.63 -13.18 11.21
N LYS A 230 9.11 -12.44 12.20
CA LYS A 230 7.71 -12.55 12.61
C LYS A 230 6.88 -11.58 11.77
N VAL A 231 6.12 -12.10 10.81
CA VAL A 231 5.14 -11.33 10.04
C VAL A 231 4.18 -10.68 11.04
N ASP A 232 3.98 -9.36 10.99
CA ASP A 232 3.00 -8.69 11.84
C ASP A 232 1.60 -9.22 11.54
N ASP A 233 0.84 -9.50 12.58
CA ASP A 233 -0.57 -9.82 12.48
C ASP A 233 -1.35 -8.72 11.73
N ALA A 234 -2.25 -9.11 10.85
CA ALA A 234 -3.09 -8.23 10.06
C ALA A 234 -4.13 -7.55 10.96
N LYS A 235 -4.21 -6.21 10.97
CA LYS A 235 -5.29 -5.49 11.66
C LYS A 235 -6.44 -5.28 10.68
N THR A 236 -7.57 -5.96 10.85
CA THR A 236 -8.78 -5.82 10.01
C THR A 236 -9.90 -5.19 10.82
N THR A 237 -10.62 -4.25 10.20
CA THR A 237 -11.83 -3.63 10.77
C THR A 237 -13.05 -4.04 9.94
N LEU A 238 -14.03 -4.65 10.60
CA LEU A 238 -15.32 -5.03 10.02
C LEU A 238 -16.40 -4.09 10.59
N ASN A 239 -17.16 -3.46 9.71
CA ASN A 239 -18.29 -2.59 10.05
C ASN A 239 -19.57 -3.24 9.52
N ALA A 240 -20.51 -3.54 10.42
CA ALA A 240 -21.76 -4.20 10.04
C ALA A 240 -22.97 -3.57 10.74
N ASN A 241 -24.08 -3.57 10.01
CA ASN A 241 -25.40 -3.30 10.55
C ASN A 241 -26.13 -4.64 10.72
N VAL A 242 -26.51 -4.97 11.95
CA VAL A 242 -27.22 -6.21 12.28
C VAL A 242 -28.66 -5.88 12.64
N THR A 243 -29.60 -6.47 11.90
CA THR A 243 -31.04 -6.29 12.10
C THR A 243 -31.65 -7.52 12.77
N TYR A 244 -32.29 -7.28 13.92
CA TYR A 244 -33.05 -8.25 14.70
C TYR A 244 -34.54 -7.98 14.57
N THR A 245 -35.34 -9.05 14.62
CA THR A 245 -36.80 -8.94 14.80
C THR A 245 -37.14 -9.24 16.25
N LEU A 246 -37.77 -8.29 16.93
CA LEU A 246 -38.31 -8.45 18.28
C LEU A 246 -39.80 -8.72 18.19
N VAL A 247 -40.31 -9.69 18.93
CA VAL A 247 -41.73 -10.07 18.90
C VAL A 247 -42.39 -10.02 20.27
N ASN A 248 -43.67 -9.64 20.30
CA ASN A 248 -44.53 -9.69 21.48
C ASN A 248 -45.98 -9.98 21.05
N ASN A 249 -46.86 -10.25 22.01
CA ASN A 249 -48.27 -10.62 21.80
C ASN A 249 -49.20 -9.41 21.57
N ALA A 250 -48.65 -8.21 21.37
CA ALA A 250 -49.44 -6.99 21.21
C ALA A 250 -49.94 -6.83 19.76
N LYS A 251 -51.03 -6.08 19.54
CA LYS A 251 -51.57 -5.84 18.19
C LYS A 251 -50.99 -4.55 17.60
N ASP A 252 -50.70 -4.57 16.30
CA ASP A 252 -50.25 -3.40 15.55
C ASP A 252 -51.48 -2.65 15.01
N GLU A 253 -51.90 -1.59 15.69
CA GLU A 253 -53.23 -0.99 15.47
C GLU A 253 -53.21 0.41 14.82
N TYR A 254 -52.05 1.05 14.73
CA TYR A 254 -51.97 2.44 14.27
C TYR A 254 -51.55 2.52 12.81
N LYS A 255 -52.23 3.36 12.01
CA LYS A 255 -51.90 3.58 10.58
C LYS A 255 -50.93 4.74 10.36
N SER A 256 -51.07 5.82 11.12
CA SER A 256 -50.17 6.99 11.07
C SER A 256 -48.83 6.69 11.72
N SER A 257 -47.73 7.32 11.27
CA SER A 257 -46.38 7.12 11.81
C SER A 257 -45.63 8.43 12.09
N ILE A 258 -44.74 8.40 13.07
CA ILE A 258 -43.79 9.47 13.39
C ILE A 258 -42.39 8.89 13.59
N LYS A 259 -41.36 9.69 13.33
CA LYS A 259 -39.96 9.40 13.67
C LYS A 259 -39.53 10.31 14.80
N ILE A 260 -39.03 9.72 15.87
CA ILE A 260 -38.54 10.43 17.06
C ILE A 260 -37.05 10.17 17.23
N TYR A 261 -36.31 11.24 17.47
CA TYR A 261 -34.87 11.20 17.65
C TYR A 261 -34.51 11.25 19.13
N GLY A 262 -33.72 10.28 19.57
CA GLY A 262 -33.09 10.25 20.88
C GLY A 262 -31.59 10.44 20.74
N THR A 263 -31.05 11.37 21.54
CA THR A 263 -29.62 11.67 21.58
C THR A 263 -29.16 11.63 23.02
N ALA A 264 -28.00 11.04 23.27
CA ALA A 264 -27.31 11.14 24.55
C ALA A 264 -25.81 11.32 24.31
N THR A 265 -25.19 12.17 25.13
CA THR A 265 -23.76 12.46 25.09
C THR A 265 -23.20 12.33 26.49
N GLU A 266 -22.18 11.48 26.68
CA GLU A 266 -21.51 11.31 27.97
C GLU A 266 -20.01 11.21 27.81
N TYR A 267 -19.30 11.53 28.89
CA TYR A 267 -17.87 11.27 29.01
C TYR A 267 -17.66 9.88 29.59
N ILE A 268 -16.99 9.01 28.83
CA ILE A 268 -16.72 7.63 29.22
C ILE A 268 -15.22 7.46 29.47
N THR A 269 -14.89 6.79 30.56
CA THR A 269 -13.53 6.30 30.83
C THR A 269 -13.34 4.96 30.12
N PRO A 270 -12.38 4.83 29.18
CA PRO A 270 -12.09 3.56 28.52
C PRO A 270 -11.70 2.45 29.51
N LYS A 271 -12.03 1.21 29.15
CA LYS A 271 -11.68 -0.01 29.90
C LYS A 271 -10.19 -0.35 29.80
N SER A 272 -9.63 -0.17 28.61
CA SER A 272 -8.22 -0.41 28.33
C SER A 272 -7.69 0.54 27.25
N VAL A 273 -6.36 0.68 27.19
CA VAL A 273 -5.65 1.48 26.18
C VAL A 273 -4.47 0.68 25.63
N ASN A 274 -4.41 0.56 24.31
CA ASN A 274 -3.23 0.10 23.60
C ASN A 274 -2.34 1.28 23.22
N ILE A 275 -1.08 1.25 23.65
CA ILE A 275 -0.06 2.25 23.36
C ILE A 275 0.92 1.65 22.36
N GLN A 276 1.21 2.36 21.27
CA GLN A 276 2.24 2.01 20.30
C GLN A 276 3.16 3.20 20.02
N ILE A 277 4.47 2.99 20.05
CA ILE A 277 5.48 4.04 19.85
C ILE A 277 6.61 3.54 18.93
N THR A 278 7.30 4.47 18.28
CA THR A 278 8.52 4.17 17.49
C THR A 278 9.70 4.92 18.07
N VAL A 279 10.84 4.24 18.23
CA VAL A 279 12.07 4.74 18.86
C VAL A 279 13.27 4.36 18.02
N ASP A 280 14.15 5.29 17.71
CA ASP A 280 15.40 5.09 16.95
C ASP A 280 16.67 5.19 17.81
N ASN A 281 16.49 5.31 19.13
CA ASN A 281 17.54 5.46 20.11
C ASN A 281 17.54 4.28 21.11
N ASP A 282 18.64 3.53 21.14
CA ASP A 282 18.81 2.36 22.01
C ASP A 282 18.82 2.70 23.51
N GLU A 283 19.19 3.92 23.89
CA GLU A 283 19.13 4.39 25.27
C GLU A 283 17.68 4.56 25.75
N ILE A 284 16.85 5.21 24.94
CA ILE A 284 15.41 5.36 25.19
C ILE A 284 14.75 3.98 25.22
N LEU A 285 15.09 3.09 24.28
CA LEU A 285 14.60 1.71 24.27
C LEU A 285 14.88 0.98 25.58
N ASN A 286 16.10 1.08 26.11
CA ASN A 286 16.49 0.40 27.35
C ASN A 286 15.72 0.93 28.57
N GLN A 287 15.48 2.24 28.64
CA GLN A 287 14.67 2.84 29.70
C GLN A 287 13.20 2.37 29.64
N LEU A 288 12.68 2.13 28.44
CA LEU A 288 11.30 1.70 28.25
C LEU A 288 11.07 0.21 28.51
N LYS A 289 12.13 -0.59 28.69
CA LYS A 289 12.03 -2.02 29.07
C LYS A 289 11.46 -2.21 30.47
N GLU A 290 11.48 -1.19 31.33
CA GLU A 290 10.82 -1.21 32.65
C GLU A 290 9.30 -1.33 32.53
N TYR A 291 8.76 -0.88 31.40
CA TYR A 291 7.39 -1.13 31.02
C TYR A 291 7.37 -2.42 30.17
N ASP A 292 6.36 -3.27 30.38
CA ASP A 292 6.21 -4.57 29.71
C ASP A 292 5.87 -4.46 28.19
N PHE A 293 6.51 -3.53 27.46
CA PHE A 293 6.35 -3.33 26.03
C PHE A 293 6.85 -4.55 25.24
N LYS A 294 6.05 -4.96 24.27
CA LYS A 294 6.48 -5.89 23.22
C LYS A 294 7.23 -5.10 22.14
N THR A 295 8.43 -5.54 21.77
CA THR A 295 9.34 -4.80 20.85
C THR A 295 9.49 -5.50 19.49
N LYS A 296 9.57 -4.73 18.40
CA LYS A 296 9.95 -5.18 17.04
C LYS A 296 11.00 -4.24 16.42
N VAL A 297 11.97 -4.76 15.65
CA VAL A 297 13.12 -4.01 15.12
C VAL A 297 13.10 -3.93 13.58
N TYR A 298 13.45 -2.77 13.02
CA TYR A 298 13.47 -2.47 11.58
C TYR A 298 14.78 -1.80 11.14
N ASN A 299 15.23 -2.06 9.91
CA ASN A 299 16.44 -1.48 9.30
C ASN A 299 16.10 -0.75 7.98
N THR A 300 16.61 0.46 7.76
CA THR A 300 16.43 1.24 6.52
C THR A 300 17.76 1.82 6.01
N TYR A 301 17.82 2.25 4.74
CA TYR A 301 18.97 2.94 4.14
C TYR A 301 18.54 4.27 3.51
N GLU A 302 19.21 5.36 3.85
CA GLU A 302 18.93 6.70 3.32
C GLU A 302 20.12 7.22 2.49
N GLU A 303 19.83 7.95 1.40
CA GLU A 303 20.83 8.63 0.56
C GLU A 303 21.33 9.88 1.30
N VAL A 304 22.65 10.03 1.39
CA VAL A 304 23.28 11.06 2.23
C VAL A 304 23.94 12.15 1.38
N GLU A 305 24.63 11.79 0.29
CA GLU A 305 25.43 12.76 -0.47
C GLU A 305 25.80 12.29 -1.90
N LYS A 306 25.99 13.26 -2.81
CA LYS A 306 26.61 13.10 -4.14
C LYS A 306 27.95 13.82 -4.19
N ILE A 307 29.02 13.08 -4.46
CA ILE A 307 30.39 13.62 -4.46
C ILE A 307 30.91 13.68 -5.90
N PRO A 308 31.39 14.84 -6.40
CA PRO A 308 32.05 14.94 -7.69
C PRO A 308 33.40 14.22 -7.68
N THR A 309 33.69 13.46 -8.73
CA THR A 309 34.81 12.53 -8.76
C THR A 309 35.94 12.97 -9.71
N GLU A 310 35.64 13.37 -10.95
CA GLU A 310 36.67 13.76 -11.93
C GLU A 310 36.17 14.74 -13.00
N ASN A 311 37.08 15.56 -13.55
CA ASN A 311 36.84 16.49 -14.66
C ASN A 311 37.49 16.01 -15.97
N TYR A 312 36.81 16.22 -17.10
CA TYR A 312 37.30 15.91 -18.45
C TYR A 312 37.15 17.09 -19.40
N ILE A 313 38.10 17.25 -20.32
CA ILE A 313 37.98 18.15 -21.47
C ILE A 313 37.35 17.36 -22.62
N GLN A 314 36.25 17.87 -23.16
CA GLN A 314 35.57 17.33 -24.33
C GLN A 314 35.74 18.28 -25.53
N ILE A 315 36.18 17.75 -26.67
CA ILE A 315 36.18 18.45 -27.97
C ILE A 315 35.20 17.77 -28.91
N LYS A 316 34.32 18.55 -29.55
CA LYS A 316 33.46 18.09 -30.64
C LYS A 316 33.96 18.62 -31.98
N LEU A 317 34.01 17.74 -32.97
CA LEU A 317 34.45 18.00 -34.34
C LEU A 317 33.27 17.97 -35.31
N GLU A 318 33.39 18.70 -36.41
CA GLU A 318 32.40 18.77 -37.49
C GLU A 318 33.06 18.51 -38.85
N ALA A 319 32.43 17.70 -39.70
CA ALA A 319 32.96 17.36 -41.03
C ALA A 319 32.51 18.38 -42.10
N SER A 320 33.45 19.12 -42.66
CA SER A 320 33.22 20.28 -43.54
C SER A 320 33.44 20.01 -45.03
N LYS A 321 34.07 18.89 -45.41
CA LYS A 321 34.15 18.40 -46.79
C LYS A 321 34.23 16.88 -46.76
N ILE A 322 33.39 16.22 -47.54
CA ILE A 322 33.24 14.76 -47.47
C ILE A 322 33.37 14.18 -48.88
N ASN A 323 34.43 13.40 -49.09
CA ASN A 323 34.63 12.61 -50.30
C ASN A 323 34.40 11.11 -50.06
N ASP A 324 34.50 10.65 -48.81
CA ASP A 324 34.27 9.27 -48.38
C ASP A 324 33.19 9.25 -47.28
N MET A 325 31.93 9.14 -47.69
CA MET A 325 30.78 9.16 -46.77
C MET A 325 30.74 7.89 -45.91
N GLU A 326 31.16 6.75 -46.47
CA GLU A 326 31.18 5.46 -45.79
C GLU A 326 32.14 5.49 -44.60
N TYR A 327 33.35 6.02 -44.80
CA TYR A 327 34.30 6.18 -43.70
C TYR A 327 33.80 7.15 -42.63
N LEU A 328 33.17 8.27 -43.02
CA LEU A 328 32.65 9.25 -42.06
C LEU A 328 31.61 8.64 -41.12
N ILE A 329 30.60 7.96 -41.68
CA ILE A 329 29.49 7.42 -40.90
C ILE A 329 29.99 6.30 -39.96
N ASN A 330 30.87 5.42 -40.43
CA ASN A 330 31.43 4.35 -39.62
C ASN A 330 32.35 4.83 -38.47
N ASN A 331 32.79 6.09 -38.48
CA ASN A 331 33.70 6.64 -37.48
C ASN A 331 33.14 7.89 -36.78
N ILE A 332 31.82 8.12 -36.84
CA ILE A 332 31.17 9.35 -36.37
C ILE A 332 31.45 9.64 -34.87
N ASP A 333 31.52 8.61 -34.02
CA ASP A 333 31.82 8.75 -32.59
C ASP A 333 33.19 9.35 -32.32
N SER A 334 34.15 9.13 -33.24
CA SER A 334 35.49 9.71 -33.15
C SER A 334 35.49 11.23 -33.34
N LEU A 335 34.38 11.83 -33.78
CA LEU A 335 34.21 13.29 -33.79
C LEU A 335 33.99 13.87 -32.38
N THR A 336 33.79 13.03 -31.36
CA THR A 336 33.76 13.45 -29.96
C THR A 336 34.96 12.91 -29.20
N ILE A 337 35.84 13.81 -28.77
CA ILE A 337 37.06 13.47 -28.04
C ILE A 337 36.89 13.85 -26.58
N LYS A 338 37.22 12.94 -25.65
CA LYS A 338 37.23 13.20 -24.20
C LYS A 338 38.56 12.76 -23.59
N ALA A 339 39.24 13.64 -22.86
CA ALA A 339 40.39 13.23 -22.04
C ALA A 339 40.61 14.13 -20.83
N LYS A 340 41.40 13.64 -19.86
CA LYS A 340 41.68 14.29 -18.58
C LYS A 340 42.67 15.46 -18.65
N SER A 341 43.35 15.65 -19.78
CA SER A 341 44.33 16.72 -19.94
C SER A 341 44.35 17.28 -21.35
N GLU A 342 44.73 18.56 -21.46
CA GLU A 342 44.78 19.27 -22.74
C GLU A 342 45.80 18.66 -23.70
N LYS A 343 46.98 18.26 -23.20
CA LYS A 343 47.99 17.56 -24.00
C LYS A 343 47.42 16.30 -24.65
N LYS A 344 46.76 15.45 -23.87
CA LYS A 344 46.21 14.17 -24.35
C LYS A 344 45.02 14.37 -25.29
N VAL A 345 44.15 15.35 -25.02
CA VAL A 345 43.08 15.75 -25.94
C VAL A 345 43.65 16.22 -27.28
N ASN A 346 44.71 17.04 -27.27
CA ASN A 346 45.32 17.58 -28.50
C ASN A 346 46.04 16.50 -29.31
N GLU A 347 46.69 15.52 -28.67
CA GLU A 347 47.27 14.35 -29.35
C GLU A 347 46.19 13.55 -30.08
N ILE A 348 45.10 13.18 -29.38
CA ILE A 348 43.97 12.44 -29.98
C ILE A 348 43.31 13.26 -31.09
N LEU A 349 43.19 14.58 -30.91
CA LEU A 349 42.64 15.50 -31.91
C LEU A 349 43.46 15.47 -33.21
N ASN A 350 44.77 15.62 -33.12
CA ASN A 350 45.65 15.63 -34.29
C ASN A 350 45.64 14.29 -35.03
N GLU A 351 45.66 13.18 -34.29
CA GLU A 351 45.54 11.84 -34.88
C GLU A 351 44.20 11.67 -35.61
N THR A 352 43.11 12.12 -34.99
CA THR A 352 41.77 12.04 -35.54
C THR A 352 41.67 12.86 -36.83
N ILE A 353 42.10 14.13 -36.82
CA ILE A 353 42.11 14.99 -38.01
C ILE A 353 42.88 14.33 -39.16
N ASN A 354 44.07 13.78 -38.88
CA ASN A 354 44.89 13.13 -39.91
C ASN A 354 44.25 11.85 -40.47
N LYS A 355 43.60 11.04 -39.62
CA LYS A 355 42.86 9.84 -40.07
C LYS A 355 41.71 10.18 -41.00
N PHE A 356 40.91 11.20 -40.66
CA PHE A 356 39.81 11.67 -41.51
C PHE A 356 40.33 12.30 -42.81
N LYS A 357 41.42 13.07 -42.76
CA LYS A 357 42.03 13.69 -43.94
C LYS A 357 42.53 12.66 -44.96
N LYS A 358 43.09 11.52 -44.51
CA LYS A 358 43.51 10.42 -45.39
C LYS A 358 42.35 9.82 -46.20
N HIS A 359 41.13 9.89 -45.69
CA HIS A 359 39.91 9.44 -46.37
C HIS A 359 39.20 10.60 -47.12
N GLY A 360 39.92 11.70 -47.38
CA GLY A 360 39.36 12.84 -48.12
C GLY A 360 38.26 13.59 -47.36
N ILE A 361 38.21 13.45 -46.03
CA ILE A 361 37.27 14.15 -45.15
C ILE A 361 38.01 15.27 -44.43
N THR A 362 37.50 16.49 -44.52
CA THR A 362 38.00 17.61 -43.72
C THR A 362 37.14 17.78 -42.48
N VAL A 363 37.75 17.78 -41.29
CA VAL A 363 37.07 17.99 -40.01
C VAL A 363 37.59 19.27 -39.34
N ILE A 364 36.72 19.99 -38.64
CA ILE A 364 37.01 21.24 -37.93
C ILE A 364 36.51 21.17 -36.49
N VAL A 365 37.10 21.95 -35.58
CA VAL A 365 36.64 22.03 -34.19
C VAL A 365 35.37 22.86 -34.11
N LYS A 366 34.32 22.28 -33.50
CA LYS A 366 33.02 22.92 -33.29
C LYS A 366 32.89 23.48 -31.88
N GLU A 367 33.28 22.68 -30.87
CA GLU A 367 33.02 23.02 -29.46
C GLU A 367 34.09 22.40 -28.55
N LYS A 368 34.43 23.08 -27.44
CA LYS A 368 35.35 22.59 -26.40
C LYS A 368 34.78 22.92 -25.02
N ASN A 369 34.45 21.90 -24.23
CA ASN A 369 33.79 22.02 -22.92
C ASN A 369 34.52 21.22 -21.82
N ILE A 370 34.27 21.56 -20.54
CA ILE A 370 34.69 20.77 -19.37
C ILE A 370 33.46 20.08 -18.77
N ILE A 371 33.55 18.77 -18.49
CA ILE A 371 32.46 17.96 -17.91
C ILE A 371 32.92 17.23 -16.63
N GLN A 372 32.00 16.92 -15.71
CA GLN A 372 32.29 16.37 -14.37
C GLN A 372 31.46 15.09 -14.07
N ASP A 373 32.10 14.05 -13.51
CA ASP A 373 31.44 12.79 -13.08
C ASP A 373 31.12 12.80 -11.57
N GLU A 374 30.09 12.05 -11.11
CA GLU A 374 29.62 12.01 -9.69
C GLU A 374 29.39 10.58 -9.13
N LYS A 375 29.50 10.40 -7.81
CA LYS A 375 29.24 9.14 -7.07
C LYS A 375 28.30 9.32 -5.87
N GLU A 376 27.33 8.41 -5.69
CA GLU A 376 26.34 8.40 -4.59
C GLU A 376 26.77 7.58 -3.36
N ILE A 377 26.45 8.07 -2.14
CA ILE A 377 26.70 7.39 -0.84
C ILE A 377 25.39 7.22 -0.04
N ARG A 378 25.20 6.05 0.61
CA ARG A 378 24.02 5.71 1.45
C ARG A 378 24.42 5.21 2.85
N GLN A 379 23.61 5.51 3.88
CA GLN A 379 23.84 5.11 5.30
C GLN A 379 22.67 4.26 5.86
N LYS A 380 22.97 3.28 6.73
CA LYS A 380 21.98 2.40 7.41
C LYS A 380 21.44 3.06 8.69
N LYS A 381 20.12 2.99 8.92
CA LYS A 381 19.44 3.37 10.17
C LYS A 381 18.61 2.22 10.75
N VAL A 382 18.41 2.22 12.08
CA VAL A 382 17.68 1.18 12.83
C VAL A 382 16.56 1.84 13.65
N TYR A 383 15.36 1.25 13.65
CA TYR A 383 14.19 1.74 14.38
C TYR A 383 13.47 0.61 15.11
N HIS A 384 12.90 0.89 16.28
CA HIS A 384 12.18 -0.05 17.15
C HIS A 384 10.73 0.37 17.33
N VAL A 385 9.79 -0.56 17.19
CA VAL A 385 8.36 -0.35 17.45
C VAL A 385 7.98 -1.10 18.72
N LEU A 386 7.44 -0.37 19.70
CA LEU A 386 7.06 -0.88 21.02
C LEU A 386 5.53 -0.85 21.16
N SER A 387 4.92 -1.87 21.75
CA SER A 387 3.46 -1.95 21.98
C SER A 387 3.08 -2.49 23.35
N LEU A 388 2.13 -1.85 24.04
CA LEU A 388 1.68 -2.20 25.39
C LEU A 388 0.16 -2.06 25.52
N ASN A 389 -0.51 -3.02 26.17
CA ASN A 389 -1.92 -2.90 26.55
C ASN A 389 -2.04 -2.61 28.05
N VAL A 390 -2.79 -1.56 28.40
CA VAL A 390 -2.95 -1.08 29.77
C VAL A 390 -4.44 -1.08 30.15
N ASN A 391 -4.81 -1.90 31.13
CA ASN A 391 -6.20 -2.04 31.61
C ASN A 391 -6.54 -1.11 32.81
N SER A 392 -5.68 -0.14 33.12
CA SER A 392 -5.86 0.81 34.23
C SER A 392 -5.51 2.21 33.76
N MET A 393 -6.44 3.15 33.89
CA MET A 393 -6.21 4.52 33.44
C MET A 393 -5.19 5.28 34.27
N GLU A 394 -5.06 4.95 35.55
CA GLU A 394 -4.01 5.50 36.39
C GLU A 394 -2.62 5.06 35.91
N LYS A 395 -2.47 3.76 35.59
CA LYS A 395 -1.24 3.21 35.01
C LYS A 395 -0.96 3.81 33.63
N PHE A 396 -2.00 3.95 32.79
CA PHE A 396 -1.89 4.57 31.47
C PHE A 396 -1.39 6.01 31.57
N ASN A 397 -2.02 6.85 32.41
CA ASN A 397 -1.63 8.25 32.59
C ASN A 397 -0.17 8.37 33.03
N LYS A 398 0.27 7.51 33.96
CA LYS A 398 1.67 7.47 34.40
C LYS A 398 2.63 7.14 33.25
N ILE A 399 2.33 6.10 32.47
CA ILE A 399 3.15 5.68 31.33
C ILE A 399 3.17 6.78 30.26
N TYR A 400 2.01 7.33 29.90
CA TYR A 400 1.90 8.37 28.89
C TYR A 400 2.69 9.63 29.24
N LEU A 401 2.58 10.11 30.49
CA LEU A 401 3.37 11.24 30.96
C LEU A 401 4.87 10.97 30.91
N ASP A 402 5.30 9.75 31.28
CA ASP A 402 6.72 9.39 31.21
C ASP A 402 7.24 9.32 29.77
N LEU A 403 6.44 8.78 28.83
CA LEU A 403 6.77 8.80 27.40
C LEU A 403 6.93 10.23 26.86
N VAL A 404 6.01 11.13 27.21
CA VAL A 404 6.06 12.54 26.81
C VAL A 404 7.26 13.26 27.43
N ASN A 405 7.54 13.03 28.71
CA ASN A 405 8.69 13.61 29.41
C ASN A 405 10.03 13.14 28.81
N LYS A 406 10.06 11.92 28.27
CA LYS A 406 11.21 11.37 27.51
C LYS A 406 11.29 11.89 26.07
N GLY A 407 10.40 12.81 25.67
CA GLY A 407 10.43 13.48 24.37
C GLY A 407 9.88 12.63 23.21
N ILE A 408 9.15 11.55 23.50
CA ILE A 408 8.58 10.67 22.48
C ILE A 408 7.33 11.34 21.89
N LYS A 409 7.41 11.73 20.61
CA LYS A 409 6.35 12.49 19.93
C LYS A 409 5.32 11.64 19.21
N ASN A 410 5.72 10.45 18.72
CA ASN A 410 4.88 9.59 17.90
C ASN A 410 4.25 8.48 18.74
N ILE A 411 3.25 8.83 19.54
CA ILE A 411 2.49 7.89 20.38
C ILE A 411 1.12 7.63 19.75
N ASP A 412 0.92 6.41 19.25
CA ASP A 412 -0.37 5.92 18.75
C ASP A 412 -1.16 5.27 19.90
N LEU A 413 -2.40 5.70 20.10
CA LEU A 413 -3.27 5.28 21.20
C LEU A 413 -4.58 4.70 20.65
N LYS A 414 -4.99 3.54 21.18
CA LYS A 414 -6.28 2.91 20.86
C LYS A 414 -7.05 2.55 22.12
N TYR A 415 -8.26 3.08 22.23
CA TYR A 415 -9.12 2.92 23.40
C TYR A 415 -10.14 1.79 23.22
N GLU A 416 -10.36 1.01 24.27
CA GLU A 416 -11.48 0.06 24.36
C GLU A 416 -12.60 0.69 25.22
N ILE A 417 -13.76 0.95 24.63
CA ILE A 417 -14.86 1.70 25.26
C ILE A 417 -16.11 0.82 25.34
N ASP A 418 -16.84 0.94 26.45
CA ASP A 418 -18.18 0.38 26.61
C ASP A 418 -19.23 1.48 26.50
N ASP A 419 -20.07 1.41 25.48
CA ASP A 419 -21.04 2.45 25.13
C ASP A 419 -22.48 2.12 25.53
N SER A 420 -22.71 0.98 26.19
CA SER A 420 -24.05 0.45 26.42
C SER A 420 -24.95 1.43 27.19
N THR A 421 -24.38 2.15 28.15
CA THR A 421 -25.10 3.11 29.00
C THR A 421 -25.55 4.35 28.24
N VAL A 422 -24.70 4.89 27.37
CA VAL A 422 -25.01 6.08 26.55
C VAL A 422 -26.06 5.74 25.51
N TYR A 423 -25.96 4.56 24.90
CA TYR A 423 -26.99 4.04 24.00
C TYR A 423 -28.35 3.93 24.72
N GLN A 424 -28.40 3.30 25.90
CA GLN A 424 -29.64 3.16 26.67
C GLN A 424 -30.26 4.52 27.00
N LYS A 425 -29.45 5.51 27.38
CA LYS A 425 -29.93 6.88 27.62
C LYS A 425 -30.49 7.54 26.36
N ALA A 426 -29.83 7.38 25.22
CA ALA A 426 -30.36 7.89 23.95
C ALA A 426 -31.72 7.25 23.62
N LEU A 427 -31.87 5.95 23.86
CA LEU A 427 -33.13 5.23 23.65
C LEU A 427 -34.21 5.75 24.60
N TYR A 428 -33.93 5.86 25.90
CA TYR A 428 -34.90 6.42 26.85
C TYR A 428 -35.32 7.85 26.47
N ASN A 429 -34.39 8.69 26.01
CA ASN A 429 -34.70 10.04 25.54
C ASN A 429 -35.64 10.05 24.33
N ALA A 430 -35.56 9.06 23.43
CA ALA A 430 -36.53 8.90 22.34
C ALA A 430 -37.89 8.39 22.86
N LEU A 431 -37.88 7.38 23.72
CA LEU A 431 -39.11 6.78 24.28
C LEU A 431 -39.89 7.77 25.14
N ASP A 432 -39.22 8.65 25.87
CA ASP A 432 -39.87 9.66 26.73
C ASP A 432 -40.67 10.66 25.90
N LYS A 433 -40.16 11.06 24.73
CA LYS A 433 -40.88 11.92 23.78
C LYS A 433 -42.15 11.24 23.24
N LEU A 434 -42.14 9.92 23.06
CA LEU A 434 -43.34 9.17 22.62
C LEU A 434 -44.47 9.18 23.65
N LYS A 435 -44.16 9.33 24.95
CA LYS A 435 -45.19 9.41 26.01
C LYS A 435 -46.12 10.61 25.87
N THR A 436 -45.75 11.61 25.07
CA THR A 436 -46.60 12.77 24.78
C THR A 436 -47.81 12.44 23.90
N PHE A 437 -47.82 11.27 23.24
CA PHE A 437 -48.92 10.81 22.40
C PHE A 437 -49.89 9.96 23.22
N LYS A 438 -51.20 10.09 22.96
CA LYS A 438 -52.26 9.33 23.65
C LYS A 438 -52.10 7.82 23.53
N GLY A 439 -51.67 7.37 22.36
CA GLY A 439 -51.36 5.99 22.05
C GLY A 439 -50.26 5.94 21.01
N TYR A 440 -49.29 5.05 21.18
CA TYR A 440 -48.23 4.81 20.22
C TYR A 440 -47.87 3.33 20.16
N SER A 441 -47.28 2.88 19.06
CA SER A 441 -46.70 1.54 18.93
C SER A 441 -45.34 1.67 18.25
N ILE A 442 -44.29 1.16 18.87
CA ILE A 442 -42.96 1.19 18.25
C ILE A 442 -42.95 0.19 17.10
N ARG A 443 -42.46 0.60 15.94
CA ARG A 443 -42.34 -0.24 14.73
C ARG A 443 -40.88 -0.56 14.40
N SER A 444 -39.99 0.42 14.57
CA SER A 444 -38.56 0.18 14.38
C SER A 444 -37.69 1.07 15.25
N ILE A 445 -36.53 0.55 15.63
CA ILE A 445 -35.47 1.29 16.31
C ILE A 445 -34.21 1.14 15.47
N LYS A 446 -33.61 2.26 15.10
CA LYS A 446 -32.40 2.30 14.28
C LYS A 446 -31.34 3.16 14.94
N GLU A 447 -30.14 2.62 15.10
CA GLU A 447 -28.97 3.38 15.49
C GLU A 447 -28.44 4.21 14.31
N ILE A 448 -28.15 5.49 14.53
CA ILE A 448 -27.47 6.36 13.57
C ILE A 448 -25.99 6.32 13.90
N LYS A 449 -25.15 6.03 12.89
CA LYS A 449 -23.70 6.12 13.02
C LYS A 449 -23.30 7.58 13.26
N ASP A 450 -22.56 7.83 14.33
CA ASP A 450 -21.75 9.03 14.46
C ASP A 450 -20.30 8.64 14.13
N ASP A 451 -19.68 9.36 13.19
CA ASP A 451 -18.23 9.32 12.98
C ASP A 451 -17.59 10.08 14.16
N SER A 452 -17.40 9.40 15.29
CA SER A 452 -16.70 9.98 16.43
C SER A 452 -15.23 9.59 16.39
N ASP A 453 -14.37 10.57 16.14
CA ASP A 453 -12.95 10.40 16.36
C ASP A 453 -12.62 10.44 17.86
N TYR A 454 -11.85 9.46 18.33
CA TYR A 454 -11.52 9.29 19.75
C TYR A 454 -10.17 9.90 20.08
N TYR A 455 -10.10 11.23 20.16
CA TYR A 455 -8.83 11.94 20.42
C TYR A 455 -8.60 12.36 21.88
N ASP A 456 -9.66 12.46 22.70
CA ASP A 456 -9.57 13.03 24.06
C ASP A 456 -9.95 12.04 25.17
N ILE A 457 -9.30 12.13 26.34
CA ILE A 457 -9.68 11.41 27.57
C ILE A 457 -10.15 12.43 28.62
N PRO A 458 -11.30 12.20 29.30
CA PRO A 458 -12.26 11.14 29.04
C PRO A 458 -12.94 11.30 27.67
N VAL A 459 -13.30 10.17 27.07
CA VAL A 459 -13.82 10.16 25.71
C VAL A 459 -15.25 10.69 25.70
N LYS A 460 -15.49 11.77 24.95
CA LYS A 460 -16.84 12.28 24.72
C LYS A 460 -17.54 11.41 23.69
N LEU A 461 -18.43 10.53 24.14
CA LEU A 461 -19.23 9.68 23.27
C LEU A 461 -20.62 10.27 23.07
N THR A 462 -21.06 10.36 21.82
CA THR A 462 -22.45 10.68 21.46
C THR A 462 -23.09 9.47 20.76
N ARG A 463 -24.34 9.18 21.12
CA ARG A 463 -25.15 8.16 20.46
C ARG A 463 -26.48 8.75 20.02
N ASN A 464 -26.84 8.45 18.80
CA ASN A 464 -28.06 8.91 18.14
C ASN A 464 -28.93 7.72 17.73
N ILE A 465 -30.20 7.74 18.10
CA ILE A 465 -31.18 6.68 17.83
C ILE A 465 -32.43 7.29 17.21
N ILE A 466 -32.96 6.63 16.18
CA ILE A 466 -34.27 6.91 15.60
C ILE A 466 -35.24 5.84 16.05
N VAL A 467 -36.36 6.26 16.62
CA VAL A 467 -37.51 5.40 16.90
C VAL A 467 -38.64 5.78 15.96
N GLU A 468 -39.05 4.85 15.10
CA GLU A 468 -40.25 4.98 14.30
C GLU A 468 -41.42 4.34 15.05
N ALA A 469 -42.49 5.10 15.26
CA ALA A 469 -43.68 4.65 15.95
C ALA A 469 -44.94 4.95 15.16
N GLY A 470 -45.89 4.02 15.17
CA GLY A 470 -47.28 4.31 14.84
C GLY A 470 -47.93 5.13 15.95
N ILE A 471 -48.75 6.12 15.64
CA ILE A 471 -49.43 6.97 16.65
C ILE A 471 -50.93 7.02 16.46
N GLU A 472 -51.63 7.15 17.58
CA GLU A 472 -53.01 7.58 17.66
C GLU A 472 -53.07 9.09 17.41
N ARG A 473 -53.93 9.53 16.49
CA ARG A 473 -54.11 10.96 16.19
C ARG A 473 -54.86 11.68 17.31
#